data_AF-A0A809XNX3-F1
#
_entry.id   AF-A0A809XNX3-F1
#
_cell.length_a   1.000
_cell.length_b   1.000
_cell.length_c   1.000
_cell.angle_alpha   90.00
_cell.angle_beta   90.00
_cell.angle_gamma   90.00
#
_symmetry.space_group_name_H-M   'P 1'
#
loop_
_entity.id
_entity.type
_entity.pdbx_description
1 polymer ?
#
loop_
_entity_poly.entity_id
_entity_poly.type
_entity_poly.pdbx_seq_one_letter_code
_entity_poly.pdbx_strand_id
1 'polypeptide(L)'
;MDNRINEIRRKISALRLEMADVEASVRELVDRDRDCTEKALAQMDLRRKINLLIGEWKAAGGGDVLPDVRDRVRLRSLKKAADPARAIVRR
;
A
#
# COMPACT_ATOMS: atom_id res chain seq x y z
N MET A 1 -7.38 -6.41 -8.62
CA MET A 1 -6.56 -5.63 -7.67
C MET A 1 -7.34 -5.67 -6.37
N ASP A 2 -6.83 -6.34 -5.35
CA ASP A 2 -7.62 -6.69 -4.16
C ASP A 2 -8.03 -5.45 -3.38
N ASN A 3 -9.28 -5.43 -2.89
CA ASN A 3 -9.83 -4.30 -2.14
C ASN A 3 -8.92 -3.90 -0.97
N ARG A 4 -8.34 -4.91 -0.30
CA ARG A 4 -7.38 -4.75 0.81
C ARG A 4 -6.09 -4.03 0.39
N ILE A 5 -5.47 -4.41 -0.73
CA ILE A 5 -4.24 -3.76 -1.24
C ILE A 5 -4.50 -2.28 -1.54
N ASN A 6 -5.66 -1.99 -2.14
CA ASN A 6 -6.05 -0.61 -2.46
C ASN A 6 -6.33 0.21 -1.19
N GLU A 7 -6.96 -0.38 -0.19
CA GLU A 7 -7.21 0.27 1.10
C GLU A 7 -5.90 0.62 1.82
N ILE A 8 -4.95 -0.33 1.92
CA ILE A 8 -3.65 -0.09 2.54
C ILE A 8 -2.90 1.02 1.79
N ARG A 9 -2.93 1.03 0.45
CA ARG A 9 -2.33 2.10 -0.36
C ARG A 9 -2.94 3.48 -0.04
N ARG A 10 -4.27 3.57 0.10
CA ARG A 10 -4.94 4.83 0.47
C ARG A 10 -4.51 5.31 1.85
N LYS A 11 -4.46 4.42 2.84
CA LYS A 11 -4.00 4.75 4.21
C LYS A 11 -2.56 5.24 4.22
N ILE A 12 -1.65 4.56 3.50
CA ILE A 12 -0.26 5.02 3.34
C ILE A 12 -0.21 6.42 2.73
N SER A 13 -1.02 6.68 1.71
CA SER A 13 -1.04 8.00 1.05
C SER A 13 -1.54 9.10 1.98
N ALA A 14 -2.60 8.83 2.76
CA ALA A 14 -3.12 9.77 3.75
C ALA A 14 -2.10 10.09 4.85
N LEU A 15 -1.46 9.07 5.42
CA LEU A 15 -0.44 9.27 6.47
C LEU A 15 0.80 10.01 5.95
N ARG A 16 1.17 9.82 4.67
CA ARG A 16 2.28 10.57 4.06
C ARG A 16 1.95 12.05 3.89
N LEU A 17 0.69 12.38 3.60
CA LEU A 17 0.24 13.77 3.53
C LEU A 17 0.33 14.42 4.92
N GLU A 18 -0.21 13.76 5.94
CA GLU A 18 -0.10 14.21 7.34
C GLU A 18 1.35 14.37 7.80
N MET A 19 2.22 13.43 7.41
CA MET A 19 3.65 13.49 7.73
C MET A 19 4.35 14.69 7.09
N ALA A 20 3.95 15.10 5.88
CA ALA A 20 4.50 16.28 5.22
C ALA A 20 4.17 17.57 5.98
N ASP A 21 2.95 17.68 6.54
CA ASP A 21 2.54 18.84 7.36
C ASP A 21 3.31 18.89 8.69
N VAL A 22 3.54 17.74 9.32
CA VAL A 22 4.35 17.64 10.53
C VAL A 22 5.82 17.98 10.23
N GLU A 23 6.37 17.49 9.12
CA GLU A 23 7.73 17.81 8.66
C GLU A 23 7.91 19.31 8.41
N ALA A 24 6.94 19.96 7.79
CA ALA A 24 6.94 21.41 7.61
C ALA A 24 6.95 22.15 8.96
N SER A 25 6.16 21.67 9.94
CA SER A 25 6.13 22.24 11.29
C SER A 25 7.46 22.06 12.04
N VAL A 26 8.09 20.89 11.93
CA VAL A 26 9.43 20.64 12.50
C VAL A 26 10.43 21.63 11.90
N ARG A 27 10.42 21.78 10.58
CA ARG A 27 11.33 22.69 9.88
C ARG A 27 11.13 24.14 10.30
N GLU A 28 9.88 24.61 10.43
CA GLU A 28 9.58 25.96 10.93
C GLU A 28 10.09 26.20 12.36
N LEU A 29 9.99 25.20 13.24
CA LEU A 29 10.48 25.30 14.62
C LEU A 29 12.02 25.34 14.65
N VAL A 30 12.69 24.50 13.86
CA VAL A 30 14.15 24.49 13.73
C VAL A 30 14.66 25.81 13.15
N ASP A 31 14.04 26.34 12.09
CA ASP A 31 14.43 27.60 11.46
C ASP A 31 14.26 28.81 12.39
N ARG A 32 13.51 28.65 13.49
CA ARG A 32 13.30 29.68 14.53
C ARG A 32 14.01 29.36 15.85
N ASP A 33 14.89 28.36 15.87
CA ASP A 33 15.61 27.88 17.06
C ASP A 33 14.66 27.55 18.25
N ARG A 34 13.48 27.00 17.96
CA ARG A 34 12.49 26.58 18.96
C ARG A 34 12.55 25.08 19.20
N ASP A 35 12.08 24.67 20.38
CA ASP A 35 11.90 23.25 20.68
C ASP A 35 10.92 22.60 19.69
N CYS A 36 11.38 21.53 19.04
CA CYS A 36 10.60 20.75 18.08
C CYS A 36 10.32 19.32 18.56
N THR A 37 10.66 18.98 19.81
CA THR A 37 10.61 17.61 20.35
C THR A 37 9.26 16.94 20.11
N GLU A 38 8.15 17.63 20.40
CA GLU A 38 6.80 17.07 20.21
C GLU A 38 6.51 16.76 18.73
N LYS A 39 6.82 17.69 17.83
CA LYS A 39 6.58 17.51 16.38
C LYS A 39 7.49 16.42 15.80
N ALA A 40 8.74 16.35 16.26
CA ALA A 40 9.67 15.29 15.88
C ALA A 40 9.18 13.91 16.33
N LEU A 41 8.66 13.79 17.56
CA LEU A 41 8.06 12.55 18.06
C LEU A 41 6.83 12.15 17.24
N ALA A 42 5.95 13.10 16.91
CA ALA A 42 4.80 12.86 16.04
C ALA A 42 5.23 12.36 14.64
N GLN A 43 6.26 12.97 14.05
CA GLN A 43 6.82 12.52 12.77
C GLN A 43 7.36 11.08 12.85
N MET A 44 8.07 10.73 13.94
CA MET A 44 8.57 9.38 14.16
C MET A 44 7.45 8.35 14.31
N ASP A 45 6.35 8.71 14.97
CA ASP A 45 5.18 7.84 15.10
C ASP A 45 4.47 7.61 13.76
N LEU A 46 4.28 8.68 12.96
CA LEU A 46 3.76 8.57 11.59
C LEU A 46 4.64 7.66 10.72
N ARG A 47 5.96 7.83 10.80
CA ARG A 47 6.93 6.97 10.08
C ARG A 47 6.80 5.51 10.50
N ARG A 48 6.61 5.22 11.79
CA ARG A 48 6.36 3.87 12.30
C ARG A 48 5.08 3.28 11.73
N LYS A 49 3.97 4.02 11.76
CA LYS A 49 2.67 3.60 11.21
C LYS A 49 2.74 3.30 9.72
N ILE A 50 3.40 4.17 8.95
CA ILE A 50 3.63 3.98 7.50
C ILE A 50 4.44 2.70 7.25
N ASN A 51 5.52 2.48 7.98
CA ASN A 51 6.35 1.28 7.81
C ASN A 51 5.58 -0.02 8.09
N LEU A 52 4.70 -0.01 9.10
CA LEU A 52 3.84 -1.15 9.41
C LEU A 52 2.88 -1.45 8.25
N LEU A 53 2.20 -0.42 7.72
CA LEU A 53 1.31 -0.58 6.57
C LEU A 53 2.05 -1.01 5.30
N ILE A 54 3.29 -0.56 5.08
CA ILE A 54 4.13 -1.04 3.97
C ILE A 54 4.41 -2.53 4.13
N GLY A 55 4.68 -3.00 5.35
CA GLY A 55 4.82 -4.42 5.67
C GLY A 55 3.57 -5.21 5.31
N GLU A 56 2.39 -4.73 5.73
CA GLU A 56 1.11 -5.35 5.40
C GLU A 56 0.81 -5.35 3.90
N TRP A 57 1.13 -4.25 3.21
CA TRP A 57 0.96 -4.10 1.77
C TRP A 57 1.81 -5.11 1.00
N LYS A 58 3.07 -5.30 1.42
CA LYS A 58 3.96 -6.33 0.86
C LYS A 58 3.43 -7.74 1.13
N ALA A 59 2.99 -8.02 2.36
CA ALA A 59 2.42 -9.32 2.73
C ALA A 59 1.11 -9.63 1.98
N ALA A 60 0.40 -8.60 1.51
CA ALA A 60 -0.78 -8.74 0.67
C ALA A 60 -0.47 -8.89 -0.83
N GLY A 61 0.80 -9.03 -1.24
CA GLY A 61 1.21 -9.16 -2.64
C GLY A 61 1.23 -7.83 -3.40
N GLY A 62 1.20 -6.70 -2.69
CA GLY A 62 1.27 -5.38 -3.33
C GLY A 62 2.60 -5.11 -4.03
N GLY A 63 3.69 -5.73 -3.54
CA GLY A 63 5.03 -5.63 -4.12
C GLY A 63 5.33 -6.66 -5.22
N ASP A 64 4.41 -7.58 -5.50
CA ASP A 64 4.59 -8.58 -6.54
C ASP A 64 4.50 -7.92 -7.92
N VAL A 65 5.31 -8.40 -8.86
CA VAL A 65 5.26 -7.95 -10.25
C VAL A 65 3.87 -8.25 -10.79
N LEU A 66 3.16 -7.21 -11.22
CA LEU A 66 1.87 -7.37 -11.88
C LEU A 66 2.06 -8.29 -13.10
N PRO A 67 1.28 -9.38 -13.23
CA PRO A 67 1.38 -10.25 -14.39
C PRO A 67 1.21 -9.42 -15.66
N ASP A 68 2.06 -9.66 -16.64
CA ASP A 68 2.00 -8.98 -17.93
C ASP A 68 0.70 -9.36 -18.67
N VAL A 69 0.45 -8.76 -19.84
CA VAL A 69 -0.77 -9.05 -20.61
C VAL A 69 -0.87 -10.54 -20.97
N ARG A 70 0.24 -11.20 -21.28
CA ARG A 70 0.32 -12.62 -21.64
C ARG A 70 0.02 -13.52 -20.43
N ASP A 71 0.56 -13.18 -19.27
CA ASP A 71 0.30 -13.87 -18.01
C ASP A 71 -1.15 -13.72 -17.59
N ARG A 72 -1.75 -12.54 -17.76
CA ARG A 72 -3.18 -12.31 -17.49
C ARG A 72 -4.07 -13.15 -18.40
N VAL A 73 -3.74 -13.25 -19.70
CA VAL A 73 -4.48 -14.09 -20.65
C VAL A 73 -4.36 -15.56 -20.28
N ARG A 74 -3.16 -16.03 -19.91
CA ARG A 74 -2.93 -17.40 -19.43
C ARG A 74 -3.71 -17.71 -18.16
N LEU A 75 -3.65 -16.84 -17.15
CA LEU A 75 -4.41 -16.98 -15.91
C LEU A 75 -5.93 -17.02 -16.16
N ARG A 76 -6.44 -16.20 -17.08
CA ARG A 76 -7.85 -16.23 -17.49
C ARG A 76 -8.22 -17.57 -18.15
N SER A 77 -7.36 -18.11 -19.01
CA SER A 77 -7.57 -19.40 -19.65
C SER A 77 -7.53 -20.56 -18.66
N LEU A 78 -6.60 -20.56 -17.71
CA LEU A 78 -6.52 -21.56 -16.63
C LEU A 78 -7.76 -21.50 -15.74
N LYS A 79 -8.23 -20.29 -15.39
CA LYS A 79 -9.48 -20.11 -14.64
C LYS A 79 -10.70 -20.62 -15.41
N LYS A 80 -10.71 -20.49 -16.73
CA LYS A 80 -11.78 -21.01 -17.61
C LYS A 80 -11.75 -22.53 -17.76
N ALA A 81 -10.57 -23.15 -17.66
CA ALA A 81 -10.40 -24.59 -17.69
C ALA A 81 -10.73 -25.25 -16.35
N ALA A 82 -10.50 -24.54 -15.24
CA ALA A 82 -10.84 -24.97 -13.89
C ALA A 82 -12.33 -24.77 -13.53
N ASP A 83 -13.13 -24.18 -14.41
CA ASP A 83 -14.57 -23.97 -14.18
C ASP A 83 -15.34 -25.28 -14.45
N PRO A 84 -15.86 -25.96 -13.40
CA PRO A 84 -16.48 -27.27 -13.54
C PRO A 84 -17.78 -27.23 -14.36
N ALA A 85 -18.40 -26.05 -14.52
CA ALA A 85 -19.60 -25.89 -15.33
C ALA A 85 -19.36 -26.15 -16.82
N ARG A 86 -18.11 -25.97 -17.31
CA ARG A 86 -17.74 -26.25 -18.72
C ARG A 86 -17.29 -27.69 -18.97
N ALA A 87 -16.87 -28.40 -17.94
CA ALA A 87 -16.48 -29.81 -18.07
C ALA A 87 -17.69 -30.73 -18.34
N ILE A 88 -18.89 -30.31 -17.91
CA ILE A 88 -20.13 -31.08 -18.04
C ILE A 88 -20.73 -30.99 -19.46
N VAL A 89 -20.39 -29.97 -20.25
CA VAL A 89 -20.98 -29.72 -21.60
C VAL A 89 -20.28 -30.51 -22.72
N ARG A 90 -19.26 -31.32 -22.41
CA ARG A 90 -18.46 -32.08 -23.40
C ARG A 90 -18.64 -33.60 -23.33
N ARG A 91 -19.73 -34.10 -22.75
CA ARG A 91 -20.01 -35.55 -22.69
C ARG A 91 -21.15 -35.93 -23.62
#